data_AF-A0AAW2RGN3-F1
#
_entry.id   AF-A0AAW2RGN3-F1
#
_cell.length_a   1.000
_cell.length_b   1.000
_cell.length_c   1.000
_cell.angle_alpha   90.00
_cell.angle_beta   90.00
_cell.angle_gamma   90.00
#
_symmetry.space_group_name_H-M   'P 1'
#
loop_
_entity.id
_entity.type
_entity.pdbx_description
1 polymer ?
#
loop_
_entity_poly.entity_id
_entity_poly.type
_entity_poly.pdbx_seq_one_letter_code
_entity_poly.pdbx_strand_id
1 'polypeptide(L)'
;MANLPESVWTGKNVDLSSIRIFGCSAFALNIGDKLDPRAQKCIFIGYPVGVKGYRLWLRSQPGFKVIISRDVYFQRNEMPCLSSSLKNQHSSDIDSIFNKVETDQIDNQQGEESEIEEKTKSR
;
A
#
# COMPACT_ATOMS: atom_id res chain seq x y z
N MET A 1 17.14 7.89 13.37
CA MET A 1 16.16 7.56 12.31
C MET A 1 16.60 6.28 11.62
N ALA A 2 15.71 5.30 11.49
CA ALA A 2 16.00 4.07 10.77
C ALA A 2 15.98 4.36 9.26
N ASN A 3 17.11 4.13 8.58
CA ASN A 3 17.21 4.30 7.13
C ASN A 3 16.88 2.97 6.45
N LEU A 4 16.05 3.00 5.40
CA LEU A 4 15.86 1.81 4.57
C LEU A 4 17.22 1.37 4.00
N PRO A 5 17.59 0.07 4.09
CA PRO A 5 18.87 -0.43 3.60
C PRO A 5 19.14 -0.05 2.13
N GLU A 6 18.11 -0.08 1.29
CA GLU A 6 18.20 0.30 -0.11
C GLU A 6 18.58 1.78 -0.30
N SER A 7 18.06 2.68 0.55
CA SER A 7 18.46 4.09 0.55
C SER A 7 19.92 4.26 0.96
N VAL A 8 20.36 3.51 1.99
CA VAL A 8 21.76 3.53 2.46
C VAL A 8 22.72 3.03 1.39
N TRP A 9 22.37 1.95 0.69
CA TRP A 9 23.25 1.35 -0.31
C TRP A 9 23.29 2.12 -1.64
N THR A 10 22.18 2.75 -2.03
CA THR A 10 22.09 3.45 -3.32
C THR A 10 22.30 4.96 -3.21
N GLY A 11 22.24 5.51 -2.00
CA GLY A 11 22.30 6.95 -1.75
C GLY A 11 21.09 7.72 -2.29
N LYS A 12 19.99 7.03 -2.63
CA LYS A 12 18.79 7.62 -3.22
C LYS A 12 17.57 7.42 -2.31
N ASN A 13 16.67 8.39 -2.33
CA ASN A 13 15.37 8.23 -1.69
C ASN A 13 14.56 7.14 -2.43
N VAL A 14 14.04 6.17 -1.69
CA VAL A 14 13.30 5.03 -2.23
C VAL A 14 11.81 5.34 -2.19
N ASP A 15 11.16 5.37 -3.35
CA ASP A 15 9.72 5.52 -3.42
C ASP A 15 9.02 4.18 -3.11
N LEU A 16 8.27 4.14 -2.01
CA LEU A 16 7.51 2.98 -1.56
C LEU A 16 6.02 3.09 -1.92
N SER A 17 5.63 4.11 -2.70
CA SER A 17 4.23 4.38 -3.05
C SER A 17 3.56 3.24 -3.83
N SER A 18 4.33 2.34 -4.45
CA SER A 18 3.85 1.13 -5.13
C SER A 18 3.68 -0.08 -4.20
N ILE A 19 4.16 -0.01 -2.96
CA ILE A 19 4.04 -1.09 -1.98
C ILE A 19 2.60 -1.14 -1.44
N ARG A 20 2.07 -2.35 -1.35
CA ARG A 20 0.71 -2.65 -0.91
C ARG A 20 0.74 -3.81 0.08
N ILE A 21 -0.22 -3.81 1.01
CA ILE A 21 -0.33 -4.85 2.04
C ILE A 21 -1.00 -6.09 1.46
N PHE A 22 -0.31 -7.22 1.56
CA PHE A 22 -0.85 -8.52 1.17
C PHE A 22 -2.14 -8.85 1.93
N GLY A 23 -3.12 -9.40 1.23
CA GLY A 23 -4.40 -9.80 1.82
C GLY A 23 -5.41 -8.67 1.99
N CYS A 24 -5.07 -7.42 1.64
CA CYS A 24 -6.03 -6.33 1.68
C CYS A 24 -7.11 -6.48 0.60
N SER A 25 -8.27 -5.87 0.87
CA SER A 25 -9.36 -5.73 -0.09
C SER A 25 -8.94 -4.80 -1.22
N ALA A 26 -9.23 -5.21 -2.44
CA ALA A 26 -8.89 -4.48 -3.66
C ALA A 26 -10.07 -4.51 -4.64
N PHE A 27 -10.13 -3.51 -5.51
CA PHE A 27 -11.13 -3.40 -6.57
C PHE A 27 -10.41 -3.23 -7.89
N ALA A 28 -10.47 -4.26 -8.74
CA ALA A 28 -9.94 -4.22 -10.08
C ALA A 28 -10.94 -3.53 -11.00
N LEU A 29 -10.50 -2.51 -11.74
CA LEU A 29 -11.33 -1.91 -12.78
C LEU A 29 -11.54 -2.93 -13.91
N ASN A 30 -12.79 -3.14 -14.29
CA ASN A 30 -13.16 -3.96 -15.44
C ASN A 30 -13.39 -3.03 -16.64
N ILE A 31 -12.64 -3.26 -17.73
CA ILE A 31 -12.81 -2.55 -19.03
C ILE A 31 -13.74 -3.36 -19.96
N GLY A 32 -14.50 -4.31 -19.41
CA GLY A 32 -15.47 -5.13 -20.15
C GLY A 32 -16.65 -4.35 -20.71
N ASP A 33 -17.59 -5.09 -21.29
CA ASP A 33 -18.76 -4.53 -21.96
C ASP A 33 -19.65 -3.73 -21.01
N LYS A 34 -20.46 -2.84 -21.59
CA LYS A 34 -21.29 -1.83 -20.91
C LYS A 34 -22.21 -2.36 -19.80
N LEU A 35 -22.45 -3.68 -19.75
CA LEU A 35 -23.32 -4.34 -18.77
C LEU A 35 -22.57 -4.98 -17.59
N ASP A 36 -21.24 -5.09 -17.67
CA ASP A 36 -20.46 -5.67 -16.59
C ASP A 36 -20.27 -4.67 -15.44
N PRO A 37 -20.16 -5.16 -14.19
CA PRO A 37 -19.77 -4.32 -13.06
C PRO A 37 -18.47 -3.59 -13.37
N ARG A 38 -18.48 -2.26 -13.21
CA ARG A 38 -17.32 -1.38 -13.51
C ARG A 38 -16.07 -1.76 -12.71
N ALA A 39 -16.23 -2.31 -11.51
CA ALA A 39 -15.13 -2.79 -10.70
C ALA A 39 -15.48 -4.12 -10.02
N GLN A 40 -14.50 -5.01 -9.93
CA GLN A 40 -14.65 -6.32 -9.31
C GLN A 40 -13.87 -6.38 -7.99
N LYS A 41 -14.57 -6.74 -6.91
CA LYS A 41 -13.95 -6.95 -5.59
C LYS A 41 -13.03 -8.17 -5.61
N CYS A 42 -11.83 -7.99 -5.07
CA CYS A 42 -10.76 -8.96 -5.07
C CYS A 42 -9.88 -8.81 -3.82
N ILE A 43 -8.97 -9.77 -3.62
CA ILE A 43 -7.97 -9.75 -2.56
C ILE A 43 -6.59 -9.63 -3.20
N PHE A 44 -5.76 -8.71 -2.70
CA PHE A 44 -4.39 -8.57 -3.18
C PHE A 44 -3.50 -9.73 -2.72
N ILE A 45 -2.87 -10.43 -3.68
CA ILE A 45 -1.99 -11.59 -3.41
C ILE A 45 -0.52 -11.24 -3.62
N GLY A 46 -0.20 -10.28 -4.48
CA GLY A 46 1.18 -9.87 -4.68
C GLY A 46 1.52 -9.32 -6.05
N TYR A 47 2.81 -9.31 -6.34
CA TYR A 47 3.37 -8.72 -7.56
C TYR A 47 3.68 -9.82 -8.57
N PRO A 48 3.19 -9.73 -9.82
CA PRO A 48 3.55 -10.67 -10.88
C PRO A 48 4.97 -10.39 -11.38
N VAL A 49 5.67 -11.43 -11.81
CA VAL A 49 7.03 -11.32 -12.37
C VAL A 49 6.94 -10.88 -13.83
N GLY A 50 7.78 -9.92 -14.23
CA GLY A 50 7.95 -9.54 -15.64
C GLY A 50 6.82 -8.70 -16.25
N VAL A 51 5.78 -8.34 -15.50
CA VAL A 51 4.68 -7.49 -15.98
C VAL A 51 4.30 -6.42 -14.95
N LYS A 52 3.92 -5.24 -15.44
CA LYS A 52 3.45 -4.14 -14.59
C LYS A 52 1.97 -4.34 -14.23
N GLY A 53 1.71 -4.81 -13.01
CA GLY A 53 0.38 -4.99 -12.45
C GLY A 53 0.42 -5.65 -11.07
N TYR A 54 -0.74 -6.11 -10.62
CA TYR A 54 -0.94 -6.76 -9.33
C TYR A 54 -1.67 -8.10 -9.51
N ARG A 55 -1.29 -9.12 -8.74
CA ARG A 55 -1.98 -10.41 -8.67
C ARG A 55 -3.14 -10.29 -7.68
N LEU A 56 -4.35 -10.57 -8.17
CA LEU A 56 -5.59 -10.38 -7.43
C LEU A 56 -6.41 -11.67 -7.45
N TRP A 57 -6.91 -12.07 -6.29
CA TRP A 57 -7.84 -13.20 -6.18
C TRP A 57 -9.27 -12.71 -6.28
N LEU A 58 -10.02 -13.24 -7.24
CA LEU A 58 -11.44 -12.95 -7.39
C LEU A 58 -12.26 -13.79 -6.41
N ARG A 59 -12.86 -13.14 -5.40
CA ARG A 59 -13.76 -13.80 -4.42
C ARG A 59 -15.23 -13.87 -4.86
N SER A 60 -15.57 -13.13 -5.92
CA SER A 60 -16.95 -13.06 -6.43
C SER A 60 -17.43 -14.34 -7.12
N GLN A 61 -16.49 -15.16 -7.63
CA GLN A 61 -16.82 -16.39 -8.36
C GLN A 61 -16.46 -17.62 -7.52
N PRO A 62 -17.23 -18.73 -7.63
CA PRO A 62 -16.86 -19.98 -6.99
C PRO A 62 -15.53 -20.50 -7.57
N GLY A 63 -14.61 -20.88 -6.68
CA GLY A 63 -13.28 -21.40 -7.03
C GLY A 63 -12.13 -20.42 -6.76
N PHE A 64 -10.92 -20.84 -7.17
CA PHE A 64 -9.71 -20.04 -7.03
C PHE A 64 -9.30 -19.47 -8.39
N LYS A 65 -9.69 -18.22 -8.67
CA LYS A 65 -9.32 -17.51 -9.90
C LYS A 65 -8.46 -16.30 -9.59
N VAL A 66 -7.23 -16.31 -10.11
CA VAL A 66 -6.28 -15.20 -9.97
C VAL A 66 -6.19 -14.45 -11.29
N ILE A 67 -6.30 -13.13 -11.23
CA ILE A 67 -6.11 -12.24 -12.37
C ILE A 67 -4.91 -11.32 -12.13
N ILE A 68 -4.39 -10.74 -13.21
CA ILE A 68 -3.40 -9.67 -13.17
C ILE A 68 -4.08 -8.41 -13.69
N SER A 69 -4.10 -7.34 -12.90
CA SER A 69 -4.60 -6.03 -13.33
C SER A 69 -3.68 -4.91 -12.87
N ARG A 70 -3.58 -3.85 -13.68
CA ARG A 70 -2.82 -2.64 -13.36
C ARG A 70 -3.68 -1.61 -12.63
N ASP A 71 -4.93 -1.47 -13.05
CA ASP A 71 -5.85 -0.47 -12.55
C ASP A 71 -6.64 -1.04 -11.37
N VAL A 72 -6.10 -0.80 -10.18
CA VAL A 72 -6.59 -1.39 -8.93
C VAL A 72 -6.70 -0.32 -7.86
N TYR A 73 -7.86 -0.22 -7.24
CA TYR A 73 -8.07 0.57 -6.04
C TYR A 73 -7.92 -0.31 -4.80
N PHE A 74 -7.08 0.10 -3.85
CA PHE A 74 -6.78 -0.68 -2.64
C PHE A 74 -7.45 -0.06 -1.42
N GLN A 75 -8.13 -0.88 -0.64
CA GLN A 75 -8.72 -0.48 0.64
C GLN A 75 -7.91 -1.11 1.77
N ARG A 76 -6.95 -0.33 2.28
CA ARG A 76 -5.96 -0.78 3.28
C ARG A 76 -6.59 -1.30 4.58
N ASN A 77 -7.68 -0.69 5.00
CA ASN A 77 -8.34 -0.96 6.29
C ASN A 77 -9.26 -2.20 6.24
N GLU A 78 -9.48 -2.81 5.08
CA GLU A 78 -10.30 -4.00 4.97
C GLU A 78 -9.39 -5.21 4.68
N MET A 79 -9.35 -6.17 5.62
CA MET A 79 -8.55 -7.39 5.50
C MET A 79 -9.42 -8.65 5.57
N PRO A 80 -10.02 -9.09 4.43
CA PRO A 80 -11.02 -10.15 4.43
C PRO A 80 -10.52 -11.48 4.99
N CYS A 81 -9.24 -11.80 4.79
CA CYS A 81 -8.61 -13.05 5.22
C CYS A 81 -8.30 -13.12 6.73
N LEU A 82 -8.26 -12.00 7.44
CA LEU A 82 -7.97 -11.98 8.88
C LEU A 82 -9.24 -12.05 9.75
N SER A 83 -10.39 -11.67 9.19
CA SER A 83 -11.64 -11.57 9.94
C SER A 83 -12.13 -12.90 10.56
N SER A 84 -11.75 -14.06 10.01
CA SER A 84 -12.13 -15.36 10.57
C SER A 84 -11.32 -15.76 11.80
N SER A 85 -10.06 -15.32 11.91
CA SER A 85 -9.22 -15.60 13.09
C SER A 85 -9.53 -14.69 14.27
N LEU A 86 -10.14 -13.52 14.02
CA LEU A 86 -10.39 -12.48 15.02
C LEU A 86 -11.77 -12.58 15.70
N LYS A 87 -12.65 -13.49 15.27
CA LYS A 87 -13.92 -13.71 15.97
C LYS A 87 -13.74 -14.19 17.43
N ASN A 88 -12.52 -14.59 17.80
CA ASN A 88 -12.16 -15.04 19.15
C ASN A 88 -11.26 -14.06 19.93
N GLN A 89 -10.84 -12.92 19.36
CA GLN A 89 -9.96 -11.97 20.05
C GLN A 89 -10.36 -10.53 19.71
N HIS A 90 -10.45 -9.71 20.75
CA HIS A 90 -11.01 -8.37 20.80
C HIS A 90 -10.49 -7.44 19.67
N SER A 91 -11.42 -6.75 19.00
CA SER A 91 -11.18 -5.86 17.84
C SER A 91 -10.13 -4.75 18.06
N SER A 92 -9.80 -4.42 19.32
CA SER A 92 -8.86 -3.34 19.67
C SER A 92 -7.41 -3.60 19.28
N ASP A 93 -7.02 -4.86 19.16
CA ASP A 93 -5.60 -5.21 19.06
C ASP A 93 -5.07 -5.01 17.64
N ILE A 94 -5.93 -5.16 16.63
CA ILE A 94 -5.58 -4.94 15.23
C ILE A 94 -5.46 -3.45 14.93
N ASP A 95 -6.42 -2.63 15.38
CA ASP A 95 -6.33 -1.17 15.24
C ASP A 95 -5.09 -0.65 15.97
N SER A 96 -4.75 -1.21 17.12
CA SER A 96 -3.52 -0.88 17.84
C SER A 96 -2.26 -1.28 17.07
N ILE A 97 -2.25 -2.40 16.34
CA ILE A 97 -1.12 -2.80 15.48
C ILE A 97 -0.99 -1.88 14.26
N PHE A 98 -2.10 -1.55 13.59
CA PHE A 98 -2.09 -0.64 12.45
C PHE A 98 -1.73 0.80 12.84
N ASN A 99 -2.26 1.29 13.96
CA ASN A 99 -1.97 2.63 14.48
C ASN A 99 -0.57 2.72 15.10
N LYS A 100 -0.03 1.64 15.69
CA LYS A 100 1.36 1.61 16.19
C LYS A 100 2.39 1.76 15.08
N VAL A 101 2.06 1.33 13.85
CA VAL A 101 2.88 1.57 12.65
C VAL A 101 2.82 3.04 12.20
N GLU A 102 1.78 3.79 12.55
CA GLU A 102 1.66 5.24 12.28
C GLU A 102 2.27 6.12 13.40
N THR A 103 2.25 5.69 14.67
CA THR A 103 2.79 6.50 15.78
C THR A 103 4.32 6.54 15.87
N ASP A 104 5.03 5.62 15.23
CA ASP A 104 6.51 5.66 15.15
C ASP A 104 7.01 6.67 14.09
N GLN A 105 6.11 7.44 13.45
CA GLN A 105 6.43 8.41 12.38
C GLN A 105 6.18 9.88 12.75
N ILE A 106 5.76 10.22 13.98
CA ILE A 106 5.54 11.61 14.39
C ILE A 106 6.33 11.89 15.66
N ASP A 107 7.61 12.21 15.51
CA ASP A 107 8.36 13.08 16.45
C ASP A 107 9.71 13.49 15.82
N ASN A 108 9.68 14.63 15.12
CA ASN A 108 10.66 15.73 15.12
C ASN A 108 10.50 16.56 13.83
N GLN A 109 9.63 17.58 13.86
CA GLN A 109 9.94 19.01 14.07
C GLN A 109 10.62 19.64 12.83
N GLN A 110 9.93 20.48 12.06
CA GLN A 110 9.84 21.93 12.30
C GLN A 110 11.19 22.54 12.68
N GLY A 111 11.89 23.10 11.69
CA GLY A 111 13.08 23.91 11.88
C GLY A 111 13.90 24.00 10.60
N GLU A 112 14.20 25.24 10.17
CA GLU A 112 15.20 25.63 9.17
C GLU A 112 14.76 25.72 7.69
N GLU A 113 13.86 26.68 7.41
CA GLU A 113 13.91 27.44 6.15
C GLU A 113 14.27 28.89 6.47
N SER A 114 15.57 29.20 6.54
CA SER A 114 16.11 30.54 6.34
C SER A 114 17.64 30.53 6.16
N GLU A 115 18.16 29.98 5.06
CA GLU A 115 19.53 30.31 4.63
C GLU A 115 19.79 30.00 3.15
N ILE A 116 19.10 30.70 2.25
CA ILE A 116 19.55 30.84 0.85
C ILE A 116 19.40 32.30 0.45
N GLU A 117 20.21 33.19 1.03
CA GLU A 117 20.42 34.52 0.44
C GLU A 117 21.75 35.16 0.87
N GLU A 118 22.90 34.48 0.70
CA GLU A 118 24.19 35.19 0.83
C GLU A 118 25.40 34.57 0.10
N LYS A 119 25.23 34.11 -1.15
CA LYS A 119 26.39 33.69 -1.99
C LYS A 119 26.44 34.23 -3.41
N THR A 120 25.85 35.40 -3.66
CA THR A 120 26.12 36.17 -4.90
C THR A 120 26.43 37.65 -4.61
N LYS A 121 27.38 37.91 -3.72
CA LYS A 121 28.17 39.16 -3.75
C LYS A 121 29.47 38.97 -2.97
N SER A 122 30.57 38.72 -3.67
CA SER A 122 31.95 39.14 -3.36
C SER A 122 32.99 38.09 -3.77
N ARG A 123 33.39 38.12 -5.04
CA ARG A 123 34.77 38.32 -5.49
C ARG A 123 34.83 38.38 -7.01
#